data_AF-A0A509KXQ8-F1
#
_entry.id   AF-A0A509KXQ8-F1
#
_cell.length_a   1.000
_cell.length_b   1.000
_cell.length_c   1.000
_cell.angle_alpha   90.00
_cell.angle_beta   90.00
_cell.angle_gamma   90.00
#
_symmetry.space_group_name_H-M   'P 1'
#
loop_
_entity.id
_entity.type
_entity.pdbx_description
1 polymer ?
#
loop_
_entity_poly.entity_id
_entity_poly.type
_entity_poly.pdbx_seq_one_letter_code
_entity_poly.pdbx_strand_id
1 'polypeptide(L)'
;MQTMNVLKNKQYQAVGNQKWTKQEIEECVTFVRLELYNRDMPCGPKAVQDRLRTFYHVKPLPSERTIARILVRHGLTHARTGFYS
;
A
#
# COMPACT_ATOMS: atom_id res chain seq x y z
N MET A 1 20.98 -30.61 13.64
CA MET A 1 21.58 -29.35 13.14
C MET A 1 20.45 -28.36 12.90
N GLN A 2 20.20 -27.47 13.86
CA GLN A 2 19.02 -26.60 13.91
C GLN A 2 19.44 -25.13 13.88
N THR A 3 19.92 -24.63 12.75
CA THR A 3 20.40 -23.24 12.68
C THR A 3 20.21 -22.70 11.26
N MET A 4 19.00 -22.25 10.93
CA MET A 4 18.71 -21.25 9.86
C MET A 4 17.21 -20.86 9.76
N ASN A 5 16.34 -21.20 10.72
CA ASN A 5 14.89 -20.92 10.58
C ASN A 5 14.23 -20.12 11.71
N VAL A 6 15.00 -19.63 12.68
CA VAL A 6 14.45 -18.87 13.83
C VAL A 6 14.53 -17.35 13.62
N LEU A 7 15.44 -16.86 12.78
CA LEU A 7 15.65 -15.42 12.57
C LEU A 7 14.78 -14.80 11.44
N LYS A 8 14.21 -15.62 10.55
CA LYS A 8 13.29 -15.13 9.50
C LYS A 8 11.84 -14.96 9.98
N ASN A 9 11.50 -15.53 11.14
CA ASN A 9 10.12 -15.61 11.62
C ASN A 9 9.83 -14.68 12.81
N LYS A 10 10.71 -13.70 13.06
CA LYS A 10 10.53 -12.69 14.13
C LYS A 10 10.13 -11.30 13.61
N GLN A 11 10.36 -10.99 12.33
CA GLN A 11 10.01 -9.69 11.74
C GLN A 11 8.59 -9.61 11.16
N TYR A 12 7.87 -10.73 11.08
CA TYR A 12 6.50 -10.82 10.53
C TYR A 12 5.43 -11.14 11.59
N GLN A 13 5.78 -11.03 12.89
CA GLN A 13 4.89 -11.41 13.99
C GLN A 13 4.63 -10.21 14.89
N ALA A 14 3.90 -9.22 14.37
CA ALA A 14 3.29 -8.15 15.15
C ALA A 14 2.12 -7.46 14.41
N VAL A 15 1.19 -8.20 13.79
CA VAL A 15 0.05 -7.57 13.07
C VAL A 15 -1.27 -7.87 13.75
N GLY A 16 -1.31 -7.67 15.08
CA GLY A 16 -2.52 -7.86 15.88
C GLY A 16 -3.27 -6.57 16.22
N ASN A 17 -2.61 -5.40 16.19
CA ASN A 17 -3.21 -4.15 16.64
C ASN A 17 -2.48 -2.90 16.08
N GLN A 18 -2.07 -2.94 14.82
CA GLN A 18 -1.43 -1.77 14.21
C GLN A 18 -2.51 -0.71 13.95
N LYS A 19 -2.52 0.33 14.80
CA LYS A 19 -3.35 1.51 14.61
C LYS A 19 -2.70 2.37 13.53
N TRP A 20 -3.27 2.35 12.33
CA TRP A 20 -2.82 3.21 11.25
C TRP A 20 -3.28 4.64 11.48
N THR A 21 -2.34 5.57 11.44
CA THR A 21 -2.62 7.00 11.33
C THR A 21 -3.07 7.33 9.91
N LYS A 22 -3.73 8.48 9.73
CA LYS A 22 -4.12 8.95 8.39
C LYS A 22 -2.92 9.14 7.46
N GLN A 23 -1.79 9.59 8.02
CA GLN A 23 -0.56 9.80 7.28
C GLN A 23 0.05 8.47 6.81
N GLU A 24 0.14 7.47 7.69
CA GLU A 24 0.65 6.15 7.30
C GLU A 24 -0.23 5.48 6.25
N ILE A 25 -1.55 5.66 6.30
CA ILE A 25 -2.46 5.17 5.25
C ILE A 25 -2.13 5.86 3.92
N GLU A 26 -1.91 7.18 3.93
CA GLU A 26 -1.58 7.96 2.74
C GLU A 26 -0.24 7.51 2.13
N GLU A 27 0.79 7.34 2.95
CA GLU A 27 2.10 6.83 2.55
C GLU A 27 2.00 5.41 2.00
N CYS A 28 1.23 4.53 2.65
CA CYS A 28 1.02 3.16 2.21
C CYS A 28 0.28 3.09 0.86
N VAL A 29 -0.72 3.97 0.64
CA VAL A 29 -1.40 4.09 -0.66
C VAL A 29 -0.42 4.46 -1.77
N THR A 30 0.43 5.47 -1.53
CA THR A 30 1.46 5.91 -2.49
C THR A 30 2.46 4.80 -2.76
N PHE A 31 2.94 4.13 -1.71
CA PHE A 31 3.87 3.00 -1.83
C PHE A 31 3.29 1.85 -2.65
N VAL A 32 2.08 1.41 -2.34
CA VAL A 32 1.39 0.33 -3.06
C VAL A 32 1.16 0.70 -4.53
N ARG A 33 0.78 1.95 -4.80
CA ARG A 33 0.61 2.43 -6.17
C ARG A 33 1.90 2.31 -6.99
N LEU A 34 3.05 2.65 -6.41
CA LEU A 34 4.36 2.55 -7.04
C LEU A 34 4.85 1.10 -7.14
N GLU A 35 4.60 0.28 -6.12
CA GLU A 35 4.86 -1.17 -6.14
C GLU A 35 4.18 -1.83 -7.35
N LEU A 36 2.88 -1.56 -7.55
CA LEU A 36 2.10 -2.12 -8.64
C LEU A 36 2.57 -1.61 -10.00
N TYR A 37 2.91 -0.31 -10.09
CA TYR A 37 3.47 0.28 -11.31
C TYR A 37 4.78 -0.38 -11.74
N ASN A 38 5.73 -0.50 -10.81
CA ASN A 38 7.07 -1.04 -11.07
C ASN A 38 7.05 -2.53 -11.44
N ARG A 39 5.92 -3.20 -11.26
CA ARG A 39 5.71 -4.61 -11.63
C ARG A 39 4.78 -4.76 -12.84
N ASP A 40 4.50 -3.67 -13.56
CA ASP A 40 3.59 -3.64 -14.70
C ASP A 40 2.20 -4.23 -14.39
N MET A 41 1.74 -4.09 -13.14
CA MET A 41 0.43 -4.56 -12.68
C MET A 41 -0.63 -3.45 -12.72
N PRO A 42 -1.93 -3.80 -12.79
CA PRO A 42 -3.00 -2.84 -12.58
C PRO A 42 -2.78 -2.05 -11.29
N CYS A 43 -2.79 -0.73 -11.40
CA CYS A 43 -2.38 0.17 -10.32
C CYS A 43 -3.40 1.29 -10.06
N GLY A 44 -4.62 1.16 -10.59
CA GLY A 44 -5.73 2.06 -10.30
C GLY A 44 -6.26 1.92 -8.86
N PRO A 45 -7.18 2.79 -8.43
CA PRO A 45 -7.67 2.83 -7.04
C PRO A 45 -8.17 1.49 -6.50
N LYS A 46 -8.90 0.73 -7.32
CA LYS A 46 -9.37 -0.62 -6.96
C LYS A 46 -8.24 -1.60 -6.69
N ALA A 47 -7.26 -1.67 -7.59
CA ALA A 47 -6.12 -2.57 -7.44
C ALA A 47 -5.25 -2.22 -6.22
N VAL A 48 -5.08 -0.92 -5.97
CA VAL A 48 -4.43 -0.43 -4.75
C VAL A 48 -5.21 -0.84 -3.51
N GLN A 49 -6.53 -0.66 -3.49
CA GLN A 49 -7.38 -1.07 -2.37
C GLN A 49 -7.31 -2.58 -2.10
N ASP A 50 -7.29 -3.39 -3.15
CA ASP A 50 -7.21 -4.84 -3.06
C ASP A 50 -5.87 -5.28 -2.47
N ARG A 51 -4.77 -4.66 -2.90
CA ARG A 51 -3.42 -4.92 -2.35
C ARG A 51 -3.31 -4.49 -0.89
N LEU A 52 -3.84 -3.33 -0.53
CA LEU A 52 -3.89 -2.83 0.86
C LEU A 52 -4.66 -3.77 1.79
N ARG A 53 -5.75 -4.37 1.30
CA ARG A 53 -6.60 -5.29 2.05
C ARG A 53 -5.96 -6.67 2.21
N THR A 54 -5.46 -7.23 1.12
CA THR A 54 -5.04 -8.63 1.05
C THR A 54 -3.60 -8.88 1.50
N PHE A 55 -2.69 -7.93 1.29
CA PHE A 55 -1.27 -8.09 1.66
C PHE A 55 -0.86 -7.22 2.85
N TYR A 56 -1.28 -5.95 2.89
CA TYR A 56 -0.87 -5.00 3.94
C TYR A 56 -1.80 -4.96 5.15
N HIS A 57 -2.99 -5.54 5.03
CA HIS A 57 -4.03 -5.58 6.07
C HIS A 57 -4.32 -4.21 6.73
N VAL A 58 -4.31 -3.14 5.93
CA VAL A 58 -4.51 -1.76 6.41
C VAL A 58 -5.91 -1.57 7.01
N LYS A 59 -5.97 -0.97 8.21
CA LYS A 59 -7.21 -0.66 8.92
C LYS A 59 -7.15 0.73 9.59
N PRO A 60 -8.12 1.63 9.34
CA PRO A 60 -9.26 1.46 8.43
C PRO A 60 -8.84 1.41 6.97
N LEU A 61 -9.52 0.58 6.17
CA LEU A 61 -9.27 0.48 4.74
C LEU A 61 -9.85 1.73 4.03
N PRO A 62 -9.04 2.53 3.31
CA PRO A 62 -9.57 3.68 2.58
C PRO A 62 -10.47 3.24 1.42
N SER A 63 -11.51 4.03 1.11
CA SER A 63 -12.35 3.81 -0.07
C SER A 63 -11.59 4.09 -1.37
N GLU A 64 -12.03 3.50 -2.49
CA GLU A 64 -11.45 3.79 -3.82
C GLU A 64 -11.43 5.30 -4.12
N ARG A 65 -12.48 6.04 -3.73
CA ARG A 65 -12.54 7.50 -3.88
C ARG A 65 -11.48 8.23 -3.03
N THR A 66 -11.20 7.74 -1.83
CA THR A 66 -10.15 8.32 -0.97
C THR A 66 -8.77 8.03 -1.53
N ILE A 67 -8.55 6.80 -2.00
CA ILE A 67 -7.32 6.41 -2.71
C ILE A 67 -7.12 7.31 -3.93
N ALA A 68 -8.13 7.48 -4.79
CA ALA A 68 -8.03 8.34 -5.97
C ALA A 68 -7.61 9.78 -5.61
N ARG A 69 -8.19 10.38 -4.56
CA ARG A 69 -7.79 11.72 -4.08
C ARG A 69 -6.35 11.77 -3.56
N ILE A 70 -5.90 10.73 -2.86
CA ILE A 70 -4.51 10.61 -2.45
C ILE A 70 -3.61 10.58 -3.69
N LEU A 71 -3.90 9.70 -4.65
CA LEU A 71 -3.11 9.58 -5.87
C LEU A 71 -3.03 10.91 -6.65
N VAL A 72 -4.15 11.64 -6.78
CA VAL A 72 -4.16 12.98 -7.40
C VAL A 72 -3.26 13.95 -6.66
N ARG A 73 -3.35 14.02 -5.32
CA ARG A 73 -2.50 14.91 -4.50
C ARG A 73 -1.00 14.62 -4.64
N HIS A 74 -0.63 13.38 -4.96
CA HIS A 74 0.74 12.93 -5.15
C HIS A 74 1.17 12.86 -6.63
N GLY A 75 0.33 13.29 -7.57
CA GLY A 75 0.66 13.23 -9.01
C GLY A 75 0.79 11.80 -9.56
N LEU A 76 0.02 10.84 -9.04
CA LEU A 76 0.11 9.41 -9.40
C LEU A 76 -1.08 8.92 -10.25
N THR A 77 -1.58 9.76 -11.14
CA THR A 77 -2.72 9.47 -12.02
C THR A 77 -2.30 8.97 -13.41
N HIS A 78 -3.26 8.44 -14.18
CA HIS A 78 -3.07 8.08 -15.60
C HIS A 78 -1.92 7.10 -15.92
N ALA A 79 -1.62 6.16 -15.02
CA ALA A 79 -0.48 5.23 -15.17
C ALA A 79 0.89 5.94 -15.34
N ARG A 80 0.98 7.20 -14.92
CA ARG A 80 2.19 8.02 -14.99
C ARG A 80 2.50 8.61 -13.61
N THR A 81 3.70 9.16 -13.48
CA THR A 81 4.11 10.03 -12.38
C THR A 81 4.20 11.45 -12.93
N GLY A 82 3.43 12.38 -12.37
CA GLY A 82 3.37 13.77 -12.81
C GLY A 82 2.17 14.53 -12.24
N PHE A 83 2.36 15.82 -11.95
CA PHE A 83 1.27 16.72 -11.61
C PHE A 83 0.63 17.23 -12.91
N TYR A 84 -0.67 17.04 -13.03
CA TYR A 84 -1.46 17.60 -14.13
C TYR A 84 -2.18 18.86 -13.62
N SER A 85 -1.94 19.98 -14.31
CA SER A 85 -2.62 21.27 -14.09
C SER A 85 -3.94 21.34 -14.83
#